data_AF-A0A6J5C7L6-F1
#
_entry.id   AF-A0A6J5C7L6-F1
#
_cell.length_a   1.000
_cell.length_b   1.000
_cell.length_c   1.000
_cell.angle_alpha   90.00
_cell.angle_beta   90.00
_cell.angle_gamma   90.00
#
_symmetry.space_group_name_H-M   'P 1'
#
loop_
_entity.id
_entity.type
_entity.pdbx_description
1 polymer ?
#
loop_
_entity_poly.entity_id
_entity_poly.type
_entity_poly.pdbx_seq_one_letter_code
_entity_poly.pdbx_strand_id
1 'polypeptide(L)' 'MTKQKKSVANHALLVFAGLDEFNQQRFISSMNEFLLASPKHRRQMIEQWERDDEHPAAGDSRTAEHC' A
#
# COMPACT_ATOMS: atom_id res chain seq x y z
N MET A 1 -13.04 31.87 -6.00
CA MET A 1 -12.85 30.69 -5.13
C MET A 1 -12.01 29.67 -5.90
N THR A 2 -10.72 29.55 -5.59
CA THR A 2 -9.82 28.60 -6.27
C THR A 2 -10.11 27.18 -5.79
N LYS A 3 -10.58 26.32 -6.69
CA LYS A 3 -10.90 24.92 -6.45
C LYS A 3 -9.62 24.19 -6.02
N GLN A 4 -9.46 23.93 -4.73
CA GLN A 4 -8.29 23.28 -4.15
C GLN A 4 -8.20 21.85 -4.71
N LYS A 5 -7.19 21.58 -5.55
CA LYS A 5 -6.89 20.22 -6.01
C LYS A 5 -6.54 19.39 -4.78
N LYS A 6 -7.32 18.35 -4.50
CA LYS A 6 -7.02 17.41 -3.41
C LYS A 6 -5.63 16.83 -3.66
N SER A 7 -4.71 17.07 -2.73
CA SER A 7 -3.35 16.54 -2.80
C SER A 7 -3.40 15.03 -2.55
N VAL A 8 -2.94 14.24 -3.52
CA VAL A 8 -2.78 12.78 -3.37
C VAL A 8 -1.86 12.46 -2.20
N ALA A 9 -0.82 13.28 -1.98
CA ALA A 9 0.06 13.15 -0.82
C ALA A 9 -0.68 13.34 0.50
N ASN A 10 -1.59 14.34 0.59
CA ASN A 10 -2.38 14.55 1.80
C ASN A 10 -3.35 13.39 2.04
N HIS A 11 -3.91 12.81 0.97
CA HIS A 11 -4.76 11.64 1.09
C HIS A 11 -3.98 10.42 1.62
N ALA A 12 -2.78 10.16 1.11
CA ALA A 12 -1.91 9.10 1.61
C ALA A 12 -1.59 9.28 3.11
N LEU A 13 -1.34 10.51 3.57
CA LEU A 13 -1.13 10.81 4.99
C LEU A 13 -2.35 10.55 5.86
N LEU A 14 -3.56 10.82 5.34
CA LEU A 14 -4.80 10.51 6.06
C LEU A 14 -5.05 9.00 6.16
N VAL A 15 -4.74 8.24 5.11
CA VAL A 15 -4.82 6.76 5.14
C VAL A 15 -3.83 6.21 6.15
N PHE A 16 -2.57 6.68 6.12
CA PHE A 16 -1.54 6.31 7.08
C PHE A 16 -1.96 6.56 8.54
N ALA A 17 -2.58 7.72 8.82
CA ALA A 17 -3.05 8.07 10.15
C ALA A 17 -4.15 7.14 10.69
N GLY A 18 -4.86 6.42 9.81
CA GLY A 18 -5.88 5.44 10.18
C GLY A 18 -5.33 4.03 10.46
N LEU A 19 -4.05 3.77 10.19
CA LEU A 19 -3.42 2.47 10.44
C LEU A 19 -3.07 2.30 11.94
N ASP A 20 -3.05 1.06 12.42
CA ASP A 20 -2.46 0.73 13.73
C ASP A 20 -0.92 0.93 13.72
N GLU A 21 -0.31 0.94 14.91
CA GLU A 21 1.12 1.20 15.07
C GLU A 21 1.99 0.21 14.27
N PHE A 22 1.62 -1.07 14.25
CA PHE A 22 2.37 -2.09 13.50
C PHE A 22 2.36 -1.80 12.00
N ASN A 23 1.19 -1.50 11.45
CA ASN A 23 1.00 -1.18 10.04
C ASN A 23 1.62 0.18 9.67
N GLN A 24 1.63 1.14 10.58
CA GLN A 24 2.37 2.40 10.40
C GLN A 24 3.88 2.16 10.29
N GLN A 25 4.46 1.35 11.18
CA GLN A 25 5.88 1.00 11.13
C GLN A 25 6.25 0.26 9.84
N ARG A 26 5.39 -0.66 9.40
CA ARG A 26 5.55 -1.36 8.12
C ARG A 26 5.54 -0.37 6.95
N PHE A 27 4.57 0.54 6.91
CA PHE A 27 4.48 1.56 5.87
C PHE A 27 5.71 2.45 5.82
N ILE A 28 6.17 2.97 6.96
CA ILE A 28 7.38 3.80 7.06
C ILE A 28 8.61 3.04 6.56
N SER A 29 8.75 1.76 6.94
CA SER A 29 9.86 0.92 6.50
C SER A 29 9.86 0.74 4.97
N SER A 30 8.72 0.41 4.38
CA SER A 30 8.59 0.28 2.92
C SER A 30 8.84 1.60 2.18
N MET A 31 8.38 2.72 2.74
CA MET A 31 8.64 4.06 2.19
C MET A 31 10.13 4.40 2.22
N ASN A 32 10.81 4.14 3.34
CA ASN A 32 12.26 4.36 3.47
C ASN A 32 13.05 3.49 2.48
N GLU A 33 12.68 2.21 2.36
CA GLU A 33 13.28 1.30 1.40
C GLU A 33 13.11 1.82 -0.03
N PHE A 34 11.90 2.24 -0.41
CA PHE A 34 11.63 2.79 -1.74
C PHE A 34 12.45 4.06 -2.02
N LEU A 35 12.53 4.98 -1.06
CA LEU A 35 13.25 6.25 -1.23
C LEU A 35 14.77 6.07 -1.37
N LEU A 36 15.33 5.07 -0.68
CA LEU A 36 16.76 4.77 -0.72
C LEU A 36 17.13 3.78 -1.84
N ALA A 37 16.15 3.13 -2.46
CA ALA A 37 16.37 2.16 -3.51
C ALA A 37 16.91 2.78 -4.81
N SER A 38 17.76 2.02 -5.50
CA SER A 38 18.23 2.38 -6.84
C SER A 38 17.05 2.51 -7.83
N PRO A 39 17.17 3.28 -8.93
CA PRO A 39 16.09 3.43 -9.91
C PRO A 39 15.59 2.11 -10.48
N LYS A 40 16.48 1.11 -10.68
CA LYS A 40 16.10 -0.22 -11.13
C LYS A 40 15.22 -0.93 -10.09
N HIS A 41 15.64 -0.87 -8.83
CA HIS A 41 14.94 -1.52 -7.73
C HIS A 41 13.57 -0.87 -7.46
N ARG A 42 13.48 0.47 -7.54
CA ARG A 42 12.18 1.17 -7.45
C ARG A 42 11.18 0.73 -8.50
N ARG A 43 11.62 0.48 -9.75
CA ARG A 43 10.74 -0.06 -10.80
C ARG A 43 10.21 -1.44 -10.46
N GLN A 44 11.08 -2.32 -9.95
CA GLN A 44 10.68 -3.66 -9.53
C GLN A 44 9.67 -3.62 -8.37
N MET A 45 9.84 -2.70 -7.42
CA MET A 45 8.87 -2.50 -6.33
C MET A 45 7.51 -2.06 -6.88
N ILE A 46 7.48 -1.10 -7.80
CA ILE A 46 6.23 -0.61 -8.42
C ILE A 46 5.53 -1.74 -9.18
N GLU A 47 6.25 -2.47 -10.04
CA GLU A 47 5.71 -3.60 -10.80
C GLU A 47 5.13 -4.68 -9.87
N GLN A 48 5.76 -4.91 -8.72
CA GLN A 48 5.26 -5.86 -7.72
C GLN A 48 3.98 -5.34 -7.07
N TRP A 49 3.93 -4.07 -6.65
CA TRP A 49 2.74 -3.48 -6.03
C TRP A 49 1.54 -3.45 -6.98
N GLU A 50 1.76 -3.13 -8.26
CA GLU A 50 0.71 -3.17 -9.28
C GLU A 50 0.14 -4.58 -9.41
N ARG A 51 1.00 -5.61 -9.45
CA ARG A 51 0.55 -7.01 -9.52
C ARG A 51 -0.25 -7.44 -8.29
N ASP A 52 0.16 -7.01 -7.10
CA ASP A 52 -0.48 -7.34 -5.83
C ASP A 52 -1.85 -6.66 -5.68
N ASP A 53 -2.03 -5.47 -6.25
CA ASP A 53 -3.30 -4.74 -6.28
C ASP A 53 -4.29 -5.35 -7.30
N GLU A 54 -3.77 -5.83 -8.44
CA GLU A 54 -4.56 -6.50 -9.48
C GLU A 54 -5.05 -7.91 -9.07
N HIS A 55 -4.36 -8.57 -8.15
CA HIS A 55 -4.77 -9.87 -7.61
C HIS A 55 -5.19 -9.73 -6.15
N PRO A 56 -6.45 -9.28 -5.86
CA PRO A 56 -6.98 -9.47 -4.52
C PRO A 56 -6.94 -10.97 -4.27
N ALA A 57 -6.15 -11.38 -3.27
CA ALA A 57 -5.98 -12.77 -2.87
C ALA A 57 -7.32 -13.50 -3.00
N ALA A 58 -7.42 -14.37 -4.00
CA ALA A 58 -8.58 -15.22 -4.20
C ALA A 58 -8.84 -15.89 -2.84
N GLY A 59 -10.01 -15.61 -2.28
CA GLY A 59 -10.33 -15.99 -0.92
C GLY A 59 -10.03 -17.46 -0.68
N ASP A 60 -9.12 -17.71 0.26
CA ASP A 60 -9.12 -18.94 1.04
C ASP A 60 -10.40 -18.93 1.89
N SER A 61 -11.53 -19.18 1.24
CA SER A 61 -12.77 -19.61 1.86
C SER A 61 -12.92 -21.09 1.56
N ARG A 62 -11.99 -21.89 2.11
CA ARG A 62 -12.27 -23.30 2.31
C ARG A 62 -13.18 -23.39 3.53
N THR A 63 -14.46 -23.23 3.25
CA THR A 63 -15.57 -23.29 4.20
C THR A 63 -15.45 -24.57 5.03
N ALA A 64 -15.29 -24.39 6.33
CA ALA A 64 -15.59 -25.41 7.31
C ALA A 64 -17.11 -25.46 7.48
N GLU A 65 -17.80 -26.32 6.71
CA GLU A 65 -19.17 -26.76 6.95
C GLU A 65 -19.19 -28.26 6.62
N HIS A 66 -19.07 -29.14 7.61
CA HIS A 66 -20.17 -29.72 8.40
C HIS A 66 -21.30 -30.29 7.51
N CYS A 67 -21.12 -31.55 7.11
CA CYS A 67 -22.18 -32.52 6.80
C CYS A 67 -21.74 -33.86 7.41
#